data_AF-A0A2N1TH19-F1
#
_entry.id   AF-A0A2N1TH19-F1
#
_cell.length_a   1.000
_cell.length_b   1.000
_cell.length_c   1.000
_cell.angle_alpha   90.00
_cell.angle_beta   90.00
_cell.angle_gamma   90.00
#
_symmetry.space_group_name_H-M   'P 1'
#
loop_
_entity.id
_entity.type
_entity.pdbx_description
1 polymer ?
#
loop_
_entity_poly.entity_id
_entity_poly.type
_entity_poly.pdbx_seq_one_letter_code
_entity_poly.pdbx_strand_id
1 'polypeptide(L)' 'MKLMWDVPDKYTTICIDNASGEHIEHLTLEAINDNEAEARAFLNCVNHNNKNGNVRIEVQRL' A
#
# COMPACT_ATOMS: atom_id res chain seq x y z
N MET A 1 4.62 -4.37 30.83
CA MET A 1 4.17 -4.11 29.46
C MET A 1 4.33 -5.39 28.67
N LYS A 2 3.23 -6.03 28.24
CA LYS A 2 3.30 -7.14 27.28
C LYS A 2 3.80 -6.52 25.97
N LEU A 3 4.96 -6.96 25.49
CA LEU A 3 5.33 -6.82 24.08
C LEU A 3 4.29 -7.63 23.31
N MET A 4 3.22 -6.96 22.91
CA MET A 4 2.30 -7.49 21.91
C MET A 4 3.12 -7.38 20.63
N TRP A 5 3.74 -8.49 20.22
CA TRP A 5 4.33 -8.58 18.91
C TRP A 5 3.17 -8.34 17.97
N ASP A 6 3.08 -7.14 17.36
CA ASP A 6 2.11 -6.91 16.30
C ASP A 6 2.48 -7.89 15.20
N VAL A 7 1.71 -8.98 15.13
CA VAL A 7 1.88 -10.00 14.11
C VAL A 7 1.52 -9.33 12.80
N PRO A 8 2.40 -9.34 11.79
CA PRO A 8 2.07 -8.74 10.50
C PRO A 8 0.80 -9.36 9.94
N ASP A 9 -0.15 -8.50 9.62
CA ASP A 9 -1.35 -8.88 8.91
C ASP A 9 -1.10 -8.79 7.40
N LYS A 10 -1.90 -9.52 6.63
CA LYS A 10 -1.86 -9.45 5.18
C LYS A 10 -2.80 -8.34 4.72
N TYR A 11 -2.31 -7.51 3.82
CA TYR A 11 -3.04 -6.42 3.22
C TYR A 11 -2.99 -6.54 1.70
N THR A 12 -4.12 -6.33 1.05
CA THR A 12 -4.19 -6.02 -0.36
C THR A 12 -4.17 -4.51 -0.53
N THR A 13 -3.30 -4.02 -1.39
CA THR A 13 -3.15 -2.60 -1.70
C THR A 13 -3.35 -2.36 -3.18
N ILE A 14 -4.13 -1.36 -3.53
CA ILE A 14 -4.40 -0.96 -4.91
C ILE A 14 -3.81 0.43 -5.13
N CYS A 15 -2.96 0.57 -6.13
CA CYS A 15 -2.49 1.86 -6.57
C CYS A 15 -3.39 2.42 -7.67
N ILE A 16 -3.88 3.63 -7.48
CA ILE A 16 -4.80 4.32 -8.39
C ILE A 16 -4.15 5.63 -8.84
N ASP A 17 -4.15 5.89 -10.15
CA ASP A 17 -3.72 7.17 -10.70
C ASP A 17 -4.75 8.26 -10.37
N ASN A 18 -4.36 9.37 -9.75
CA ASN A 18 -5.32 10.45 -9.45
C ASN A 18 -5.71 11.27 -10.68
N ALA A 19 -4.91 11.27 -11.75
CA ALA A 19 -5.20 11.98 -12.98
C ALA A 19 -6.12 11.19 -13.91
N SER A 20 -5.92 9.88 -14.06
CA SER A 20 -6.77 9.04 -14.92
C SER A 20 -7.85 8.25 -14.18
N GLY A 21 -7.71 8.06 -12.87
CA GLY A 21 -8.57 7.18 -12.08
C GLY A 21 -8.34 5.69 -12.35
N GLU A 22 -7.31 5.34 -13.12
CA GLU A 22 -7.03 3.95 -13.49
C GLU A 22 -6.32 3.20 -12.37
N HIS A 23 -6.65 1.92 -12.24
CA HIS A 23 -5.96 1.00 -11.34
C HIS A 23 -4.63 0.61 -11.98
N ILE A 24 -3.55 1.11 -11.41
CA ILE A 24 -2.19 0.92 -11.93
C ILE A 24 -1.65 -0.45 -11.52
N GLU A 25 -1.82 -0.82 -10.26
CA GLU A 25 -1.15 -2.00 -9.69
C GLU A 25 -1.90 -2.53 -8.47
N HIS A 26 -1.92 -3.86 -8.31
CA HIS A 26 -2.42 -4.54 -7.13
C HIS A 26 -1.26 -5.29 -6.47
N LEU A 27 -1.03 -5.04 -5.18
CA LEU A 27 -0.01 -5.72 -4.39
C LEU A 27 -0.65 -6.39 -3.18
N THR A 28 -0.10 -7.53 -2.77
CA THR A 28 -0.38 -8.11 -1.45
C THR A 28 0.90 -8.06 -0.64
N LEU A 29 0.82 -7.53 0.58
CA LEU A 29 1.97 -7.32 1.45
C LEU A 29 1.63 -7.60 2.91
N GLU A 30 2.64 -8.03 3.66
CA GLU A 30 2.55 -8.21 5.11
C GLU A 30 3.03 -6.93 5.79
N ALA A 31 2.20 -6.36 6.66
CA ALA A 31 2.48 -5.12 7.36
C ALA A 31 1.95 -5.16 8.81
N ILE A 32 2.51 -4.34 9.68
CA ILE A 32 2.11 -4.24 11.09
C ILE A 32 0.76 -3.51 11.22
N ASN A 33 0.47 -2.58 10.32
CA ASN A 33 -0.77 -1.80 10.30
C ASN A 33 -1.06 -1.23 8.91
N ASP A 34 -2.25 -0.64 8.74
CA ASP A 34 -2.70 -0.02 7.49
C ASP A 34 -1.73 1.07 6.99
N ASN A 35 -1.14 1.87 7.89
CA ASN A 35 -0.24 2.95 7.50
C ASN A 35 1.07 2.43 6.90
N GLU A 36 1.65 1.37 7.46
CA GLU A 36 2.84 0.73 6.91
C GLU A 36 2.52 0.08 5.55
N ALA A 37 1.35 -0.57 5.46
CA ALA A 37 0.86 -1.14 4.22
C ALA A 37 0.73 -0.09 3.11
N GLU A 38 0.10 1.03 3.44
CA GLU A 38 -0.10 2.17 2.53
C GLU A 38 1.24 2.76 2.08
N ALA A 39 2.15 3.05 3.03
CA ALA A 39 3.45 3.65 2.72
C ALA A 39 4.31 2.75 1.82
N ARG A 40 4.32 1.44 2.09
CA ARG A 40 5.06 0.46 1.27
C ARG A 40 4.47 0.34 -0.13
N ALA A 41 3.14 0.28 -0.24
CA ALA A 41 2.46 0.26 -1.52
C ALA A 41 2.68 1.54 -2.33
N PHE A 42 2.67 2.71 -1.68
CA PHE A 42 2.95 4.00 -2.31
C PHE A 42 4.37 4.03 -2.91
N LEU A 43 5.37 3.65 -2.11
CA LEU A 43 6.76 3.60 -2.56
C LEU A 43 6.94 2.64 -3.74
N ASN A 44 6.34 1.45 -3.67
CA ASN A 44 6.39 0.49 -4.77
C ASN A 44 5.73 1.04 -6.04
N CYS A 45 4.53 1.61 -5.93
CA CYS A 45 3.82 2.12 -7.09
C CYS A 45 4.55 3.29 -7.78
N VAL A 46 5.05 4.25 -6.99
CA VAL A 46 5.81 5.39 -7.49
C VAL A 46 7.10 4.94 -8.17
N ASN A 47 7.82 3.99 -7.56
CA ASN A 47 9.09 3.49 -8.10
C ASN A 47 8.90 2.65 -9.37
N HIS A 48 7.90 1.77 -9.40
CA HIS A 48 7.65 0.88 -10.54
C HIS A 48 7.13 1.64 -11.77
N ASN A 49 6.27 2.64 -11.55
CA ASN A 49 5.61 3.35 -12.65
C ASN A 49 6.23 4.73 -12.96
N ASN A 50 7.35 5.07 -12.29
CA ASN A 50 8.06 6.35 -12.43
C ASN A 50 7.11 7.57 -12.35
N LYS A 51 6.10 7.47 -11.47
CA LYS A 51 5.04 8.48 -11.32
C LYS A 51 5.53 9.59 -10.38
N ASN A 52 5.13 10.83 -10.64
CA ASN A 52 5.51 12.00 -9.84
C ASN A 52 4.79 12.08 -8.46
N GLY A 53 4.40 10.95 -7.87
CA GLY A 53 3.66 10.90 -6.61
C GLY A 53 2.18 11.25 -6.70
N ASN A 54 1.62 11.46 -7.90
CA ASN A 54 0.18 11.72 -8.09
C ASN A 54 -0.65 10.43 -8.13
N VAL A 55 -0.52 9.62 -7.08
CA VAL A 55 -1.23 8.35 -6.94
C VAL A 55 -1.88 8.27 -5.57
N ARG A 56 -2.98 7.53 -5.47
CA ARG A 56 -3.66 7.20 -4.22
C ARG A 56 -3.56 5.69 -4.00
N ILE A 57 -3.33 5.30 -2.76
CA ILE A 57 -3.33 3.89 -2.36
C ILE A 57 -4.62 3.58 -1.62
N GLU A 58 -5.30 2.51 -2.02
CA GLU A 58 -6.37 1.91 -1.23
C GLU A 58 -5.84 0.65 -0.54
N VAL A 59 -6.00 0.57 0.77
CA VAL A 59 -5.54 -0.55 1.59
C VAL A 59 -6.75 -1.33 2.09
N GLN A 60 -6.69 -2.66 1.97
CA GLN A 60 -7.69 -3.57 2.47
C GLN A 60 -7.01 -4.72 3.22
N ARG A 61 -7.35 -4.89 4.51
CA ARG A 61 -6.90 -6.03 5.30
C ARG A 61 -7.59 -7.32 4.85
N LEU A 62 -6.81 -8.40 4.76
CA LEU A 62 -7.26 -9.75 4.39
C LEU A 62 -7.63 -10.60 5.61
#